data_AF-A0A7X7PW58-F1
#
_entry.id   AF-A0A7X7PW58-F1
#
_cell.length_a   1.000
_cell.length_b   1.000
_cell.length_c   1.000
_cell.angle_alpha   90.00
_cell.angle_beta   90.00
_cell.angle_gamma   90.00
#
_symmetry.space_group_name_H-M   'P 1'
#
loop_
_entity.id
_entity.type
_entity.pdbx_description
1 polymer ?
#
loop_
_entity_poly.entity_id
_entity_poly.type
_entity_poly.pdbx_seq_one_letter_code
_entity_poly.pdbx_strand_id
1 'polypeptide(L)'
;MASRKLSTYRSKRDFSQTAEPSGTLPVKSSRRLRYVIQKHAATRLHFDLRLELDGVFKSWAVTRGPSLDPKDKRLAVEVEDHPLDYGDFEGTIPKGQYGGGTVQLWDRGYWEPLGDRPPQEQLEKGELKFSLDGERLQGSFVIVRMKNDRHGGKRTNWLLIKHRDAHALGAEGVEAMMEEDRSVASGRTMDDIAAGKGRGPKPFMLDTKKAARPDATWNSKEASSTDPVARRHAERTAQRASTRSTAKTSRRKSAVKMPEFVEPELCKPVDRPPASGNWGHEIKLDGYRMQLRVEDGEAVLRTRKGLDWSEKFPEIVAASAQLPDCLIDGEIVALDDNGAPDFASLQAALSDGDTRNLIFFAFDLLFSEGEDLRKQPLSERKQRLKTLLEAQPRSISSRLR
;
A
#
# COMPACT_ATOMS: atom_id res chain seq x y z
N MET A 1 -16.00 -13.44 -24.35
CA MET A 1 -16.32 -13.62 -22.91
C MET A 1 -15.23 -13.03 -22.01
N ALA A 2 -13.99 -13.54 -22.04
CA ALA A 2 -12.88 -13.04 -21.21
C ALA A 2 -12.56 -11.54 -21.40
N SER A 3 -12.58 -11.03 -22.65
CA SER A 3 -12.28 -9.61 -22.92
C SER A 3 -13.25 -8.62 -22.24
N ARG A 4 -14.50 -9.00 -21.97
CA ARG A 4 -15.45 -8.16 -21.23
C ARG A 4 -15.20 -8.21 -19.72
N LYS A 5 -14.75 -9.37 -19.21
CA LYS A 5 -14.40 -9.56 -17.80
C LYS A 5 -13.12 -8.79 -17.40
N LEU A 6 -12.22 -8.55 -18.36
CA LEU A 6 -10.96 -7.83 -18.14
C LEU A 6 -11.07 -6.30 -18.34
N SER A 7 -12.25 -5.73 -18.60
CA SER A 7 -12.36 -4.30 -18.90
C SER A 7 -11.90 -3.43 -17.73
N THR A 8 -12.35 -3.75 -16.51
CA THR A 8 -11.95 -3.03 -15.28
C THR A 8 -10.46 -3.25 -14.98
N TYR A 9 -9.94 -4.43 -15.28
CA TYR A 9 -8.50 -4.70 -15.14
C TYR A 9 -7.70 -3.75 -16.02
N ARG A 10 -8.01 -3.74 -17.32
CA ARG A 10 -7.31 -2.95 -18.33
C ARG A 10 -7.46 -1.45 -18.12
N SER A 11 -8.61 -0.97 -17.64
CA SER A 11 -8.82 0.46 -17.40
C SER A 11 -8.01 1.01 -16.21
N LYS A 12 -7.61 0.15 -15.27
CA LYS A 12 -6.86 0.54 -14.06
C LYS A 12 -5.34 0.53 -14.25
N ARG A 13 -4.82 0.05 -15.38
CA ARG A 13 -3.37 -0.04 -15.64
C ARG A 13 -3.00 0.80 -16.84
N ASP A 14 -1.87 1.47 -16.71
CA ASP A 14 -1.18 2.03 -17.86
C ASP A 14 -0.09 1.04 -18.33
N PHE A 15 -0.43 0.21 -19.33
CA PHE A 15 0.50 -0.76 -19.90
C PHE A 15 1.67 -0.13 -20.67
N SER A 16 1.70 1.19 -20.83
CA SER A 16 2.91 1.88 -21.29
C SER A 16 3.93 2.09 -20.16
N GLN A 17 3.48 1.99 -18.90
CA GLN A 17 4.31 2.20 -17.71
C GLN A 17 4.57 0.92 -16.92
N THR A 18 3.69 -0.09 -17.01
CA THR A 18 3.87 -1.37 -16.30
C THR A 18 4.25 -2.52 -17.23
N ALA A 19 5.07 -3.45 -16.73
CA ALA A 19 5.39 -4.71 -17.42
C ALA A 19 4.32 -5.80 -17.20
N GLU A 20 3.24 -5.46 -16.50
CA GLU A 20 2.12 -6.37 -16.30
C GLU A 20 1.45 -6.76 -17.64
N PRO A 21 1.09 -8.05 -17.81
CA PRO A 21 0.48 -8.50 -19.06
C PRO A 21 -0.99 -8.04 -19.18
N SER A 22 -1.35 -7.62 -20.39
CA SER A 22 -2.69 -7.09 -20.71
C SER A 22 -3.75 -8.17 -21.02
N GLY A 23 -3.40 -9.45 -20.98
CA GLY A 23 -4.27 -10.56 -21.40
C GLY A 23 -4.26 -10.80 -22.91
N THR A 24 -3.12 -10.56 -23.56
CA THR A 24 -2.94 -10.75 -25.01
C THR A 24 -1.97 -11.89 -25.33
N LEU A 25 -1.21 -12.37 -24.34
CA LEU A 25 -0.26 -13.45 -24.57
C LEU A 25 -0.99 -14.80 -24.69
N PRO A 26 -0.50 -15.71 -25.56
CA PRO A 26 -1.10 -17.03 -25.72
C PRO A 26 -0.90 -17.86 -24.45
N VAL A 27 -2.02 -18.29 -23.88
CA VAL A 27 -2.08 -19.12 -22.67
C VAL A 27 -2.21 -20.59 -23.09
N LYS A 28 -1.37 -21.44 -22.50
CA LYS A 28 -1.40 -22.89 -22.72
C LYS A 28 -2.75 -23.47 -22.28
N SER A 29 -3.36 -24.29 -23.14
CA SER A 29 -4.58 -25.03 -22.80
C SER A 29 -4.32 -26.01 -21.65
N SER A 30 -5.23 -26.06 -20.68
CA SER A 30 -5.16 -26.99 -19.54
C SER A 30 -6.48 -27.72 -19.36
N ARG A 31 -6.41 -29.00 -18.95
CA ARG A 31 -7.59 -29.79 -18.56
C ARG A 31 -7.97 -29.60 -17.08
N ARG A 32 -7.02 -29.13 -16.27
CA ARG A 32 -7.20 -28.80 -14.84
C ARG A 32 -7.22 -27.29 -14.68
N LEU A 33 -8.05 -26.77 -13.78
CA LEU A 33 -8.06 -25.34 -13.47
C LEU A 33 -6.79 -25.00 -12.68
N ARG A 34 -6.15 -23.87 -13.01
CA ARG A 34 -4.90 -23.44 -12.40
C ARG A 34 -5.15 -22.38 -11.34
N TYR A 35 -4.29 -22.33 -10.34
CA TYR A 35 -4.27 -21.23 -9.38
C TYR A 35 -2.87 -20.68 -9.24
N VAL A 36 -2.80 -19.43 -8.78
CA VAL A 36 -1.55 -18.79 -8.37
C VAL A 36 -1.76 -18.00 -7.09
N ILE A 37 -0.71 -17.90 -6.29
CA ILE A 37 -0.60 -16.99 -5.16
C ILE A 37 0.63 -16.13 -5.35
N GLN A 38 0.43 -14.83 -5.43
CA GLN A 38 1.52 -13.87 -5.57
C GLN A 38 1.72 -13.12 -4.25
N LYS A 39 2.93 -13.18 -3.69
CA LYS A 39 3.33 -12.33 -2.56
C LYS A 39 3.68 -10.96 -3.11
N HIS A 40 2.98 -9.94 -2.65
CA HIS A 40 3.03 -8.60 -3.23
C HIS A 40 3.50 -7.58 -2.19
N ALA A 41 4.75 -7.15 -2.34
CA ALA A 41 5.39 -6.10 -1.56
C ALA A 41 5.00 -4.71 -2.11
N ALA A 42 3.73 -4.36 -1.99
CA ALA A 42 3.20 -3.02 -2.29
C ALA A 42 3.34 -2.10 -1.05
N THR A 43 2.45 -1.11 -0.88
CA THR A 43 2.39 -0.26 0.33
C THR A 43 2.29 -1.09 1.61
N ARG A 44 1.58 -2.22 1.55
CA ARG A 44 1.54 -3.28 2.57
C ARG A 44 1.83 -4.61 1.90
N LEU A 45 2.58 -5.46 2.57
CA LEU A 45 2.74 -6.84 2.16
C LEU A 45 1.38 -7.54 2.23
N HIS A 46 0.97 -8.15 1.13
CA HIS A 46 -0.22 -8.99 1.05
C HIS A 46 0.01 -10.10 0.04
N PHE A 47 -0.95 -11.02 -0.07
CA PHE A 47 -0.89 -12.14 -1.00
C PHE A 47 -2.13 -12.12 -1.89
N ASP A 48 -1.94 -12.14 -3.20
CA ASP A 48 -3.04 -12.21 -4.15
C ASP A 48 -3.33 -13.67 -4.48
N LEU A 49 -4.44 -14.21 -3.99
CA LEU A 49 -4.98 -15.51 -4.37
C LEU A 49 -5.76 -15.37 -5.68
N ARG A 50 -5.46 -16.23 -6.66
CA ARG A 50 -6.10 -16.20 -7.97
C ARG A 50 -6.51 -17.59 -8.41
N LEU A 51 -7.79 -17.78 -8.74
CA LEU A 51 -8.37 -19.05 -9.21
C LEU A 51 -8.82 -18.90 -10.67
N GLU A 52 -8.30 -19.73 -11.58
CA GLU A 52 -8.72 -19.76 -12.99
C GLU A 52 -10.18 -20.21 -13.08
N LEU A 53 -11.04 -19.37 -13.66
CA LEU A 53 -12.44 -19.69 -13.95
C LEU A 53 -12.94 -18.85 -15.14
N ASP A 54 -13.61 -19.50 -16.09
CA ASP A 54 -14.17 -18.87 -17.30
C ASP A 54 -13.16 -18.02 -18.10
N GLY A 55 -11.90 -18.45 -18.17
CA GLY A 55 -10.85 -17.80 -18.97
C GLY A 55 -10.23 -16.55 -18.34
N VAL A 56 -10.44 -16.32 -17.04
CA VAL A 56 -9.81 -15.26 -16.24
C VAL A 56 -9.43 -15.80 -14.85
N PHE A 57 -8.67 -15.02 -14.09
CA PHE A 57 -8.41 -15.27 -12.69
C PHE A 57 -9.39 -14.51 -11.80
N LYS A 58 -10.25 -15.23 -11.08
CA LYS A 58 -10.98 -14.67 -9.92
C LYS A 58 -10.00 -14.41 -8.79
N SER A 59 -9.97 -13.18 -8.28
CA SER A 59 -8.82 -12.70 -7.49
C SER A 59 -9.24 -12.11 -6.13
N TRP A 60 -8.46 -12.40 -5.10
CA TRP A 60 -8.61 -11.85 -3.77
C TRP A 60 -7.26 -11.45 -3.16
N ALA A 61 -7.20 -10.26 -2.56
CA ALA A 61 -6.07 -9.82 -1.75
C ALA A 61 -6.22 -10.35 -0.31
N VAL A 62 -5.37 -11.29 0.07
CA VAL A 62 -5.30 -11.93 1.39
C VAL A 62 -4.27 -11.20 2.24
N THR A 63 -4.73 -10.39 3.19
CA THR A 63 -3.91 -9.38 3.87
C THR A 63 -2.72 -9.94 4.65
N ARG A 64 -2.90 -11.09 5.32
CA ARG A 64 -1.84 -11.78 6.07
C ARG A 64 -1.27 -13.00 5.35
N GLY A 65 -1.74 -13.27 4.14
CA GLY A 65 -1.49 -14.52 3.40
C GLY A 65 -2.36 -15.70 3.83
N PRO A 66 -2.32 -16.80 3.08
CA PRO A 66 -3.06 -18.03 3.38
C PRO A 66 -2.57 -18.66 4.69
N SER A 67 -3.39 -19.54 5.28
CA SER A 67 -3.03 -20.33 6.45
C SER A 67 -3.39 -21.78 6.22
N LEU A 68 -2.50 -22.69 6.65
CA LEU A 68 -2.78 -24.12 6.74
C LEU A 68 -3.38 -24.51 8.10
N ASP A 69 -3.59 -23.56 9.03
CA ASP A 69 -4.29 -23.81 10.30
C ASP A 69 -5.81 -23.62 10.12
N PRO A 70 -6.63 -24.67 10.30
CA PRO A 70 -8.08 -24.59 10.19
C PRO A 70 -8.77 -23.65 11.19
N LYS A 71 -8.06 -23.22 12.26
CA LYS A 71 -8.56 -22.26 13.24
C LYS A 71 -8.35 -20.81 12.79
N ASP A 72 -7.48 -20.57 11.83
CA ASP A 72 -7.06 -19.25 11.39
C ASP A 72 -7.87 -18.79 10.17
N LYS A 73 -8.74 -17.80 10.38
CA LYS A 73 -9.59 -17.23 9.34
C LYS A 73 -8.88 -16.04 8.70
N ARG A 74 -8.56 -16.13 7.41
CA ARG A 74 -7.83 -15.09 6.69
C ARG A 74 -8.79 -14.19 5.93
N LEU A 75 -8.75 -12.88 6.22
CA LEU A 75 -9.48 -11.88 5.45
C LEU A 75 -8.94 -11.85 4.01
N ALA A 76 -9.86 -12.02 3.06
CA ALA A 76 -9.62 -12.01 1.63
C ALA A 76 -10.54 -10.97 0.99
N VAL A 77 -9.97 -9.90 0.45
CA VAL A 77 -10.74 -8.82 -0.19
C VAL A 77 -10.83 -9.10 -1.68
N GLU A 78 -12.04 -9.19 -2.22
CA GLU A 78 -12.22 -9.41 -3.66
C GLU A 78 -11.69 -8.21 -4.46
N VAL A 79 -10.92 -8.49 -5.51
CA VAL A 79 -10.36 -7.51 -6.45
C VAL A 79 -10.74 -7.89 -7.88
N GLU A 80 -10.34 -7.07 -8.86
CA GLU A 80 -10.73 -7.31 -10.26
C GLU A 80 -10.24 -8.65 -10.79
N ASP A 81 -10.96 -9.18 -11.78
CA ASP A 81 -10.49 -10.33 -12.55
C ASP A 81 -9.15 -10.00 -13.22
N HIS A 82 -8.19 -10.93 -13.16
CA HIS A 82 -6.89 -10.78 -13.82
C HIS A 82 -6.79 -11.69 -15.06
N PRO A 83 -5.99 -11.31 -16.07
CA PRO A 83 -5.81 -12.17 -17.23
C PRO A 83 -4.94 -13.37 -16.89
N LEU A 84 -5.12 -14.49 -17.59
CA LEU A 84 -4.43 -15.75 -17.27
C LEU A 84 -2.92 -15.70 -17.50
N ASP A 85 -2.45 -14.88 -18.44
CA ASP A 85 -1.02 -14.62 -18.66
C ASP A 85 -0.35 -13.91 -17.47
N TYR A 86 -1.13 -13.24 -16.61
CA TYR A 86 -0.66 -12.67 -15.35
C TYR A 86 -0.16 -13.71 -14.35
N GLY A 87 -0.56 -14.99 -14.50
CA GLY A 87 -0.15 -16.04 -13.56
C GLY A 87 1.33 -16.41 -13.64
N ASP A 88 2.03 -16.01 -14.69
CA ASP A 88 3.50 -16.14 -14.81
C ASP A 88 4.25 -14.84 -14.49
N PHE A 89 3.53 -13.76 -14.14
CA PHE A 89 4.15 -12.47 -13.85
C PHE A 89 4.89 -12.49 -12.51
N GLU A 90 6.16 -12.10 -12.57
CA GLU A 90 7.05 -11.87 -11.44
C GLU A 90 8.00 -10.73 -11.80
N GLY A 91 8.01 -9.66 -11.00
CA GLY A 91 8.73 -8.43 -11.33
C GLY A 91 8.34 -7.26 -10.43
N THR A 92 8.65 -6.05 -10.87
CA THR A 92 8.33 -4.83 -10.13
C THR A 92 7.38 -3.95 -10.91
N ILE A 93 6.25 -3.62 -10.29
CA ILE A 93 5.30 -2.63 -10.78
C ILE A 93 5.78 -1.26 -10.29
N PRO A 94 5.93 -0.25 -11.17
CA PRO A 94 6.47 1.05 -10.77
C PRO A 94 5.70 1.71 -9.62
N LYS A 95 6.43 2.43 -8.78
CA LYS A 95 5.82 3.19 -7.67
C LYS A 95 4.86 4.24 -8.24
N GLY A 96 3.66 4.33 -7.66
CA GLY A 96 2.61 5.25 -8.12
C GLY A 96 1.63 4.64 -9.12
N GLN A 97 1.96 3.49 -9.72
CA GLN A 97 1.00 2.72 -10.51
C GLN A 97 0.07 1.91 -9.60
N TYR A 98 -1.09 1.54 -10.13
CA TYR A 98 -2.05 0.68 -9.43
C TYR A 98 -1.40 -0.69 -9.15
N GLY A 99 -1.29 -1.06 -7.88
CA GLY A 99 -0.53 -2.25 -7.48
C GLY A 99 0.99 -2.05 -7.51
N GLY A 100 1.50 -0.82 -7.42
CA GLY A 100 2.95 -0.56 -7.36
C GLY A 100 3.65 -1.31 -6.22
N GLY A 101 4.72 -2.03 -6.55
CA GLY A 101 5.38 -2.94 -5.63
C GLY A 101 6.12 -4.08 -6.33
N THR A 102 6.83 -4.88 -5.56
CA THR A 102 7.47 -6.11 -6.08
C THR A 102 6.50 -7.27 -5.93
N VAL A 103 6.32 -8.03 -7.02
CA VAL A 103 5.43 -9.20 -7.10
C VAL A 103 6.28 -10.45 -7.24
N GLN A 104 6.12 -11.39 -6.31
CA GLN A 104 6.79 -12.68 -6.28
C GLN A 104 5.76 -13.81 -6.44
N LEU A 105 6.06 -14.82 -7.27
CA LEU A 105 5.24 -16.04 -7.35
C LEU A 105 5.50 -16.92 -6.12
N TRP A 106 4.63 -16.84 -5.13
CA TRP A 106 4.77 -17.51 -3.84
C TRP A 106 4.31 -18.96 -3.89
N ASP A 107 3.20 -19.24 -4.57
CA ASP A 107 2.71 -20.59 -4.83
C ASP A 107 1.96 -20.66 -6.15
N ARG A 108 1.87 -21.84 -6.75
CA ARG A 108 1.09 -22.10 -7.96
C ARG A 108 0.83 -23.59 -8.12
N GLY A 109 -0.23 -23.90 -8.84
CA GLY A 109 -0.58 -25.28 -9.12
C GLY A 109 -1.96 -25.39 -9.71
N TYR A 110 -2.66 -26.46 -9.34
CA TYR A 110 -4.01 -26.75 -9.80
C TYR A 110 -5.01 -26.66 -8.67
N TRP A 111 -6.25 -26.32 -9.02
CA TRP A 111 -7.36 -26.33 -8.08
C TRP A 111 -8.56 -27.04 -8.66
N GLU A 112 -9.39 -27.60 -7.79
CA GLU A 112 -10.61 -28.32 -8.17
C GLU A 112 -11.76 -27.86 -7.26
N PRO A 113 -12.94 -27.52 -7.82
CA PRO A 113 -14.10 -27.19 -7.01
C PRO A 113 -14.58 -28.44 -6.28
N LEU A 114 -15.03 -28.26 -5.04
CA LEU A 114 -15.60 -29.32 -4.21
C LEU A 114 -17.11 -29.13 -4.07
N GLY A 115 -17.83 -30.24 -3.96
CA GLY A 115 -19.29 -30.28 -3.85
C GLY A 115 -20.03 -30.38 -5.19
N ASP A 116 -21.35 -30.48 -5.12
CA ASP A 116 -22.18 -30.84 -6.28
C ASP A 116 -22.52 -29.67 -7.20
N ARG A 117 -22.28 -28.43 -6.75
CA ARG A 117 -22.60 -27.22 -7.51
C ARG A 117 -21.41 -26.74 -8.32
N PRO A 118 -21.63 -26.23 -9.54
CA PRO A 118 -20.56 -25.64 -10.32
C PRO A 118 -19.94 -24.44 -9.57
N PRO A 119 -18.63 -24.17 -9.74
CA PRO A 119 -17.93 -23.10 -9.02
C PRO A 119 -18.53 -21.70 -9.23
N GLN A 120 -19.15 -21.46 -10.39
CA GLN A 120 -19.85 -20.22 -10.69
C GLN A 120 -21.00 -19.97 -9.71
N GLU A 121 -21.88 -20.96 -9.53
CA GLU A 121 -22.99 -20.87 -8.57
C GLU A 121 -22.50 -20.76 -7.13
N GLN A 122 -21.42 -21.47 -6.78
CA GLN A 122 -20.79 -21.38 -5.46
C GLN A 122 -20.32 -19.95 -5.14
N LEU A 123 -19.61 -19.31 -6.08
CA LEU A 123 -19.19 -17.91 -5.96
C LEU A 123 -20.37 -16.95 -5.87
N GLU A 124 -21.39 -17.12 -6.71
CA GLU A 124 -22.61 -16.29 -6.67
C GLU A 124 -23.30 -16.38 -5.31
N LYS A 125 -23.38 -17.59 -4.73
CA LYS A 125 -23.93 -17.82 -3.39
C LYS A 125 -23.06 -17.22 -2.27
N GLY A 126 -21.77 -16.99 -2.53
CA GLY A 126 -20.82 -16.46 -1.56
C GLY A 126 -20.15 -17.55 -0.73
N GLU A 127 -20.08 -18.78 -1.20
CA GLU A 127 -19.35 -19.88 -0.54
C GLU A 127 -18.79 -20.80 -1.62
N LEU A 128 -17.47 -20.80 -1.80
CA LEU A 128 -16.76 -21.68 -2.72
C LEU A 128 -15.83 -22.60 -1.94
N LYS A 129 -16.06 -23.91 -2.07
CA LYS A 129 -15.18 -24.96 -1.54
C LYS A 129 -14.31 -25.50 -2.67
N PHE A 130 -13.03 -25.70 -2.38
CA PHE A 130 -12.07 -26.15 -3.37
C PHE A 130 -10.89 -26.89 -2.73
N SER A 131 -10.21 -27.74 -3.50
CA SER A 131 -8.91 -28.29 -3.15
C SER A 131 -7.81 -27.58 -3.94
N LEU A 132 -6.64 -27.43 -3.32
CA LEU A 132 -5.41 -26.97 -3.95
C LEU A 132 -4.41 -28.12 -4.04
N ASP A 133 -3.71 -28.16 -5.16
CA ASP A 133 -2.60 -29.06 -5.49
C ASP A 133 -1.47 -28.20 -6.07
N GLY A 134 -0.70 -27.56 -5.19
CA GLY A 134 0.50 -26.82 -5.58
C GLY A 134 1.70 -27.12 -4.70
N GLU A 135 2.71 -26.26 -4.83
CA GLU A 135 4.03 -26.47 -4.24
C GLU A 135 4.03 -26.22 -2.74
N ARG A 136 3.24 -25.23 -2.27
CA ARG A 136 3.11 -24.89 -0.85
C ARG A 136 1.76 -25.25 -0.26
N LEU A 137 0.67 -24.90 -0.94
CA LEU A 137 -0.67 -25.18 -0.44
C LEU A 137 -1.24 -26.47 -1.04
N GLN A 138 -1.67 -27.35 -0.14
CA GLN A 138 -2.31 -28.61 -0.48
C GLN A 138 -3.58 -28.82 0.34
N GLY A 139 -4.49 -29.63 -0.20
CA GLY A 139 -5.73 -30.01 0.47
C GLY A 139 -6.85 -28.99 0.30
N SER A 140 -7.87 -29.12 1.12
CA SER A 140 -9.15 -28.44 0.94
C SER A 140 -9.28 -27.14 1.74
N PHE A 141 -9.95 -26.17 1.13
CA PHE A 141 -10.22 -24.83 1.61
C PHE A 141 -11.67 -24.43 1.32
N VAL A 142 -12.13 -23.39 1.99
CA VAL A 142 -13.34 -22.65 1.64
C VAL A 142 -13.06 -21.16 1.65
N ILE A 143 -13.64 -20.44 0.69
CA ILE A 143 -13.74 -18.98 0.72
C ILE A 143 -15.22 -18.58 0.88
N VAL A 144 -15.54 -17.87 1.96
CA VAL A 144 -16.91 -17.47 2.30
C VAL A 144 -17.06 -15.96 2.31
N ARG A 145 -18.06 -15.44 1.59
CA ARG A 145 -18.41 -14.02 1.55
C ARG A 145 -19.13 -13.65 2.84
N MET A 146 -18.67 -12.59 3.48
CA MET A 146 -19.30 -12.11 4.71
C MET A 146 -20.66 -11.48 4.38
N LYS A 147 -21.72 -11.95 5.05
CA LYS A 147 -23.04 -11.30 4.99
C LYS A 147 -23.03 -10.09 5.91
N ASN A 148 -23.38 -8.92 5.36
CA ASN A 148 -23.38 -7.59 5.97
C ASN A 148 -22.01 -6.87 5.93
N ASP A 149 -21.80 -6.09 4.87
CA ASP A 149 -21.15 -4.79 5.03
C ASP A 149 -22.02 -3.97 5.99
N ARG A 150 -21.76 -4.05 7.30
CA ARG A 150 -22.49 -3.28 8.32
C ARG A 150 -22.45 -1.75 8.08
N HIS A 151 -21.70 -1.28 7.09
CA HIS A 151 -21.53 0.13 6.73
C HIS A 151 -21.51 0.39 5.20
N GLY A 152 -22.07 -0.48 4.36
CA GLY A 152 -22.22 -0.19 2.92
C GLY A 152 -20.91 0.03 2.14
N GLY A 153 -19.84 -0.69 2.49
CA GLY A 153 -18.56 -0.62 1.79
C GLY A 153 -18.67 -1.03 0.31
N LYS A 154 -17.89 -0.40 -0.57
CA LYS A 154 -17.81 -0.75 -2.00
C LYS A 154 -17.04 -2.06 -2.28
N ARG A 155 -16.43 -2.70 -1.27
CA ARG A 155 -15.54 -3.86 -1.45
C ARG A 155 -16.11 -5.12 -0.82
N THR A 156 -16.19 -6.19 -1.61
CA THR A 156 -16.73 -7.47 -1.18
C THR A 156 -15.70 -8.25 -0.35
N ASN A 157 -15.96 -8.37 0.96
CA ASN A 157 -15.10 -9.06 1.91
C ASN A 157 -15.42 -10.56 2.01
N TRP A 158 -14.37 -11.38 2.02
CA TRP A 158 -14.42 -12.82 2.15
C TRP A 158 -13.48 -13.31 3.26
N LEU A 159 -13.71 -14.54 3.72
CA LEU A 159 -12.81 -15.27 4.61
C LEU A 159 -12.32 -16.53 3.90
N LEU A 160 -11.01 -16.64 3.74
CA LEU A 160 -10.33 -17.87 3.34
C LEU A 160 -10.02 -18.72 4.57
N ILE A 161 -10.47 -19.97 4.56
CA ILE A 161 -10.39 -20.87 5.71
C ILE A 161 -9.93 -22.25 5.23
N LYS A 162 -8.89 -22.80 5.87
CA LYS A 162 -8.42 -24.16 5.64
C LYS A 162 -9.38 -25.18 6.27
N HIS A 163 -9.72 -26.25 5.56
CA HIS A 163 -10.42 -27.37 6.18
C HIS A 163 -9.47 -28.27 6.96
N ARG A 164 -10.01 -28.99 7.94
CA ARG A 164 -9.29 -30.08 8.60
C ARG A 164 -9.16 -31.26 7.63
N ASP A 165 -7.93 -31.52 7.20
CA ASP A 165 -7.56 -32.68 6.40
C ASP A 165 -6.08 -33.04 6.66
N ALA A 166 -5.55 -34.00 5.90
CA ALA A 166 -4.18 -34.50 6.08
C ALA A 166 -3.08 -33.45 5.86
N HIS A 167 -3.39 -32.32 5.22
CA HIS A 167 -2.43 -31.25 4.92
C HIS A 167 -2.59 -30.04 5.85
N ALA A 168 -3.48 -30.10 6.84
CA ALA A 168 -3.63 -29.05 7.84
C ALA A 168 -2.42 -29.02 8.78
N LEU A 169 -1.92 -27.82 9.08
CA LEU A 169 -0.81 -27.58 10.01
C LEU A 169 -1.28 -26.79 11.24
N GLY A 170 -0.48 -26.80 12.30
CA GLY A 170 -0.62 -25.86 13.41
C GLY A 170 0.07 -24.53 13.14
N ALA A 171 -0.08 -23.56 14.06
CA ALA A 171 0.48 -22.21 13.93
C ALA A 171 1.99 -22.19 13.60
N GLU A 172 2.81 -23.02 14.25
CA GLU A 172 4.25 -23.10 13.99
C GLU A 172 4.58 -23.56 12.56
N GLY A 173 3.83 -24.55 12.04
CA GLY A 173 3.99 -25.01 10.66
C GLY A 173 3.58 -23.95 9.63
N VAL A 174 2.56 -23.16 9.96
CA VAL A 174 2.14 -22.01 9.14
C VAL A 174 3.22 -20.93 9.16
N GLU A 175 3.82 -20.63 10.31
CA GLU A 175 4.90 -19.65 10.42
C GLU A 175 6.12 -20.06 9.57
N ALA A 176 6.59 -21.30 9.71
CA ALA A 176 7.71 -21.82 8.91
C ALA A 176 7.44 -21.76 7.39
N MET A 177 6.22 -22.08 6.94
CA MET A 177 5.83 -21.95 5.53
C MET A 177 5.88 -20.50 5.03
N MET A 178 5.53 -19.54 5.91
CA MET A 178 5.48 -18.12 5.58
C MET A 178 6.87 -17.45 5.61
N GLU A 179 7.83 -18.01 6.36
CA GLU A 179 9.24 -17.58 6.38
C GLU A 179 9.98 -17.92 5.08
N GLU A 180 9.57 -18.94 4.34
CA GLU A 180 10.18 -19.30 3.06
C GLU A 180 9.94 -18.18 2.02
N ASP A 181 10.98 -17.38 1.77
CA ASP A 181 10.91 -16.17 0.94
C ASP A 181 11.28 -16.41 -0.55
N ARG A 182 11.41 -17.65 -1.00
CA ARG A 182 11.78 -17.94 -2.39
C ARG A 182 10.58 -18.16 -3.31
N SER A 183 10.64 -17.57 -4.50
CA SER A 183 9.68 -17.83 -5.56
C SER A 183 9.68 -19.31 -5.95
N VAL A 184 8.49 -19.90 -6.09
CA VAL A 184 8.34 -21.29 -6.60
C VAL A 184 8.63 -21.37 -8.10
N ALA A 185 8.63 -20.24 -8.81
CA ALA A 185 8.83 -20.20 -10.25
C ALA A 185 10.30 -19.95 -10.64
N SER A 186 10.99 -19.09 -9.89
CA SER A 186 12.36 -18.66 -10.21
C SER A 186 13.40 -19.01 -9.14
N GLY A 187 12.97 -19.31 -7.91
CA GLY A 187 13.84 -19.49 -6.74
C GLY A 187 14.39 -18.20 -6.14
N ARG A 188 14.00 -17.03 -6.69
CA ARG A 188 14.47 -15.70 -6.26
C ARG A 188 13.77 -15.23 -4.99
N THR A 189 14.50 -14.50 -4.15
CA THR A 189 13.92 -13.76 -3.02
C THR A 189 13.17 -12.52 -3.50
N MET A 190 12.41 -11.88 -2.61
CA MET A 190 11.73 -10.62 -2.95
C MET A 190 12.74 -9.53 -3.39
N ASP A 191 13.88 -9.45 -2.70
CA ASP A 191 14.94 -8.48 -2.99
C ASP A 191 15.64 -8.76 -4.32
N ASP A 192 15.88 -10.02 -4.66
CA ASP A 192 16.46 -10.40 -5.96
C ASP A 192 15.54 -10.01 -7.12
N ILE A 193 14.23 -10.18 -6.95
CA ILE A 193 13.23 -9.76 -7.95
C ILE A 193 13.23 -8.25 -8.08
N ALA A 194 13.20 -7.52 -6.96
CA ALA A 194 13.25 -6.05 -6.96
C ALA A 194 14.53 -5.50 -7.63
N ALA A 195 15.65 -6.22 -7.47
CA ALA A 195 16.94 -5.88 -8.08
C ALA A 195 17.09 -6.38 -9.54
N GLY A 196 16.12 -7.12 -10.08
CA GLY A 196 16.19 -7.71 -11.42
C GLY A 196 17.28 -8.79 -11.58
N LYS A 197 17.72 -9.41 -10.48
CA LYS A 197 18.81 -10.40 -10.45
C LYS A 197 18.26 -11.83 -10.63
N GLY A 198 19.15 -12.77 -10.96
CA GLY A 198 18.85 -14.19 -11.01
C GLY A 198 18.18 -14.67 -12.30
N ARG A 199 17.56 -15.85 -12.25
CA ARG A 199 16.82 -16.43 -13.38
C ARG A 199 15.38 -15.94 -13.34
N GLY A 200 14.77 -15.67 -14.50
CA GLY A 200 13.35 -15.34 -14.54
C GLY A 200 12.44 -16.54 -14.25
N PRO A 201 11.14 -16.30 -14.03
CA PRO A 201 10.18 -17.35 -13.68
C PRO A 201 10.02 -18.37 -14.82
N LYS A 202 10.01 -19.65 -14.45
CA LYS A 202 9.66 -20.73 -15.39
C LYS A 202 8.17 -20.60 -15.79
N PRO A 203 7.83 -20.64 -17.08
CA PRO A 203 6.45 -20.50 -17.53
C PRO A 203 5.59 -21.67 -17.06
N PHE A 204 4.37 -21.37 -16.63
CA PHE A 204 3.35 -22.32 -16.20
C PHE A 204 2.01 -22.05 -16.91
N MET A 205 1.67 -20.77 -17.09
CA MET A 205 0.48 -20.33 -17.82
C MET A 205 0.73 -20.20 -19.33
N LEU A 206 1.87 -19.64 -19.72
CA LEU A 206 2.15 -19.26 -21.10
C LEU A 206 2.56 -20.45 -21.97
N ASP A 207 2.16 -20.42 -23.26
CA ASP A 207 2.61 -21.39 -24.25
C ASP A 207 4.00 -21.01 -24.82
N THR A 208 5.01 -21.03 -23.93
CA THR A 208 6.40 -20.78 -24.28
C THR A 208 7.33 -21.68 -23.46
N LYS A 209 8.45 -22.07 -24.06
CA LYS A 209 9.51 -22.82 -23.37
C LYS A 209 10.58 -21.92 -22.73
N LYS A 210 10.60 -20.62 -23.07
CA LYS A 210 11.59 -19.67 -22.57
C LYS A 210 11.07 -19.00 -21.29
N ALA A 211 11.90 -18.99 -20.25
CA ALA A 211 11.64 -18.20 -19.06
C ALA A 211 11.58 -16.70 -19.41
N ALA A 212 10.73 -15.95 -18.70
CA ALA A 212 10.71 -14.49 -18.82
C ALA A 212 12.08 -13.92 -18.42
N ARG A 213 12.40 -12.71 -18.86
CA ARG A 213 13.65 -12.08 -18.45
C ARG A 213 13.58 -11.67 -16.97
N PRO A 214 14.69 -11.75 -16.21
CA PRO A 214 14.71 -11.43 -14.78
C PRO A 214 14.58 -9.92 -14.51
N ASP A 215 14.89 -9.08 -15.48
CA ASP A 215 14.92 -7.61 -15.47
C ASP A 215 13.57 -6.99 -15.87
N ALA A 216 12.45 -7.56 -15.44
CA ALA A 216 11.11 -6.98 -15.63
C ALA A 216 10.89 -5.70 -14.78
N THR A 217 11.88 -4.81 -14.76
CA THR A 217 11.92 -3.47 -14.18
C THR A 217 12.08 -2.48 -15.33
N TRP A 218 11.02 -1.76 -15.69
CA TRP A 218 11.12 -0.68 -16.67
C TRP A 218 11.78 0.55 -16.03
N ASN A 219 13.00 0.88 -16.48
CA ASN A 219 13.61 2.18 -16.27
C ASN A 219 13.37 3.02 -17.53
N SER A 220 12.71 4.16 -17.40
CA SER A 220 12.43 5.14 -18.47
C SER A 220 13.67 5.82 -19.08
N LYS A 221 14.86 5.19 -19.03
CA LYS A 221 16.12 5.78 -19.52
C LYS A 221 16.68 5.15 -20.78
N GLU A 222 16.04 4.15 -21.37
CA GLU A 222 16.45 3.62 -22.67
C GLU A 222 15.33 3.77 -23.70
N ALA A 223 15.08 5.02 -24.08
CA ALA A 223 14.58 5.36 -25.40
C ALA A 223 15.41 6.52 -25.95
N SER A 224 16.30 6.16 -26.88
CA SER A 224 16.98 7.02 -27.86
C SER A 224 17.50 8.39 -27.39
N SER A 225 18.77 8.39 -27.00
CA SER A 225 19.66 9.54 -27.07
C SER A 225 19.82 10.03 -28.53
N THR A 226 19.19 11.16 -28.87
CA THR A 226 19.72 12.18 -29.79
C THR A 226 18.77 13.37 -29.81
N ASP A 227 18.93 14.33 -28.89
CA ASP A 227 18.48 15.71 -29.18
C ASP A 227 19.27 16.75 -28.34
N PRO A 228 19.93 17.77 -28.93
CA PRO A 228 20.96 18.56 -28.23
C PRO A 228 20.43 19.77 -27.43
N VAL A 229 19.12 19.93 -27.28
CA VAL A 229 18.52 21.19 -26.77
C VAL A 229 18.38 21.23 -25.24
N ALA A 230 18.41 20.08 -24.56
CA ALA A 230 18.21 19.99 -23.12
C ALA A 230 19.44 20.39 -22.26
N ARG A 231 20.61 20.64 -22.88
CA ARG A 231 21.84 21.02 -22.15
C ARG A 231 21.97 22.52 -21.85
N ARG A 232 21.00 23.37 -22.19
CA ARG A 232 21.08 24.83 -22.00
C ARG A 232 20.26 25.43 -20.85
N HIS A 233 19.55 24.62 -20.08
CA HIS A 233 18.73 25.09 -18.96
C HIS A 233 19.29 24.79 -17.56
N ALA A 234 20.36 23.98 -17.43
CA ALA A 234 20.94 23.60 -16.15
C ALA A 234 22.09 24.52 -15.66
N GLU A 235 22.51 25.52 -16.44
CA GLU A 235 23.63 26.42 -16.09
C GLU A 235 23.22 27.90 -15.91
N ARG A 236 21.92 28.20 -15.85
CA ARG A 236 21.41 29.60 -15.77
C ARG A 236 20.67 29.97 -14.49
N THR A 237 20.87 29.22 -13.42
CA THR A 237 20.29 29.46 -12.08
C THR A 237 21.32 29.74 -10.98
N ALA A 238 22.63 29.74 -11.31
CA ALA A 238 23.71 29.99 -10.34
C ALA A 238 24.24 31.44 -10.31
N GLN A 239 23.66 32.37 -11.08
CA GLN A 239 24.09 33.78 -11.10
C GLN A 239 22.89 34.72 -11.12
N ARG A 240 22.24 34.89 -9.96
CA ARG A 240 21.45 36.10 -9.66
C ARG A 240 21.17 36.24 -8.15
N ALA A 241 22.21 36.05 -7.35
CA ALA A 241 22.26 36.49 -5.97
C ALA A 241 23.15 37.74 -5.88
N SER A 242 22.57 38.93 -6.09
CA SER A 242 22.99 40.18 -5.44
C SER A 242 22.08 41.32 -5.88
N THR A 243 21.26 41.87 -4.97
CA THR A 243 21.24 43.31 -4.57
C THR A 243 19.97 43.67 -3.78
N ARG A 244 20.20 44.32 -2.62
CA ARG A 244 19.32 45.19 -1.78
C ARG A 244 18.18 44.50 -0.99
N SER A 245 18.25 44.32 0.34
CA SER A 245 18.19 45.31 1.46
C SER A 245 16.90 46.14 1.44
N THR A 246 16.11 46.39 2.50
CA THR A 246 16.27 46.32 3.98
C THR A 246 14.92 46.70 4.60
N ALA A 247 14.45 46.03 5.65
CA ALA A 247 13.68 46.66 6.74
C ALA A 247 13.78 45.81 8.01
N LYS A 248 14.19 46.45 9.11
CA LYS A 248 14.45 45.85 10.43
C LYS A 248 13.18 45.81 11.27
N THR A 249 12.97 44.73 12.02
CA THR A 249 12.39 44.79 13.38
C THR A 249 12.84 43.62 14.27
N SER A 250 13.48 44.02 15.37
CA SER A 250 13.64 43.37 16.69
C SER A 250 14.30 41.98 16.82
N ARG A 251 15.36 41.98 17.66
CA ARG A 251 16.12 40.82 18.17
C ARG A 251 15.21 39.75 18.79
N ARG A 252 15.30 38.51 18.29
CA ARG A 252 15.08 37.29 19.07
C ARG A 252 16.35 36.44 19.08
N LYS A 253 16.59 35.79 20.23
CA LYS A 253 17.72 34.92 20.56
C LYS A 253 17.99 33.94 19.40
N SER A 254 19.26 33.61 19.17
CA SER A 254 19.73 32.69 18.13
C SER A 254 18.78 31.49 17.97
N ALA A 255 17.90 31.56 16.98
CA ALA A 255 16.87 30.55 16.78
C ALA A 255 17.56 29.22 16.47
N VAL A 256 17.18 28.17 17.19
CA VAL A 256 17.59 26.82 16.81
C VAL A 256 17.04 26.57 15.42
N LYS A 257 17.89 26.18 14.47
CA LYS A 257 17.43 25.89 13.10
C LYS A 257 16.37 24.78 13.17
N MET A 258 15.18 25.03 12.62
CA MET A 258 14.13 24.03 12.56
C MET A 258 14.63 22.82 11.74
N PRO A 259 14.50 21.58 12.25
CA PRO A 259 14.81 20.40 11.46
C PRO A 259 14.01 20.35 10.16
N GLU A 260 14.59 19.80 9.10
CA GLU A 260 13.84 19.53 7.87
C GLU A 260 12.87 18.38 8.07
N PHE A 261 13.32 17.31 8.71
CA PHE A 261 12.50 16.14 8.99
C PHE A 261 12.99 15.46 10.26
N VAL A 262 12.09 14.88 11.02
CA VAL A 262 12.38 14.04 12.18
C VAL A 262 11.77 12.67 11.92
N GLU A 263 12.59 11.63 11.91
CA GLU A 263 12.11 10.26 11.71
C GLU A 263 11.08 9.89 12.80
N PRO A 264 9.86 9.44 12.43
CA PRO A 264 8.83 9.11 13.40
C PRO A 264 9.19 7.92 14.27
N GLU A 265 8.78 7.96 15.54
CA GLU A 265 8.86 6.80 16.43
C GLU A 265 7.89 5.70 15.96
N LEU A 266 8.40 4.47 15.88
CA LEU A 266 7.67 3.34 15.32
C LEU A 266 7.08 2.48 16.43
N CYS A 267 5.83 2.05 16.25
CA CYS A 267 5.22 1.10 17.17
C CYS A 267 6.02 -0.21 17.19
N LYS A 268 6.45 -0.63 18.38
CA LYS A 268 6.95 -1.97 18.64
C LYS A 268 5.77 -2.85 19.09
N PRO A 269 5.47 -3.97 18.42
CA PRO A 269 4.42 -4.86 18.87
C PRO A 269 4.79 -5.45 20.22
N VAL A 270 3.84 -5.45 21.15
CA VAL A 270 3.95 -6.04 22.49
C VAL A 270 2.64 -6.74 22.83
N ASP A 271 2.72 -7.83 23.60
CA ASP A 271 1.54 -8.63 23.95
C ASP A 271 0.59 -7.93 24.92
N ARG A 272 1.12 -7.02 25.74
CA ARG A 272 0.36 -6.23 26.70
C ARG A 272 0.86 -4.79 26.75
N PRO A 273 -0.04 -3.80 26.86
CA PRO A 273 0.37 -2.42 27.07
C PRO A 273 1.14 -2.30 28.39
N PRO A 274 2.17 -1.43 28.47
CA PRO A 274 2.90 -1.19 29.70
C PRO A 274 1.97 -0.74 30.84
N ALA A 275 2.22 -1.23 32.06
CA ALA A 275 1.36 -0.97 33.22
C ALA A 275 1.75 0.24 34.07
N SER A 276 2.87 0.92 33.78
CA SER A 276 3.34 2.07 34.55
C SER A 276 2.57 3.36 34.22
N GLY A 277 2.36 4.25 35.20
CA GLY A 277 1.58 5.48 35.02
C GLY A 277 2.17 6.58 34.12
N ASN A 278 3.34 6.36 33.52
CA ASN A 278 4.02 7.33 32.65
C ASN A 278 3.70 7.15 31.15
N TRP A 279 2.71 6.32 30.80
CA TRP A 279 2.30 6.08 29.40
C TRP A 279 1.02 6.83 29.05
N GLY A 280 1.02 7.46 27.87
CA GLY A 280 -0.20 7.96 27.23
C GLY A 280 -0.83 6.87 26.35
N HIS A 281 -2.15 6.78 26.35
CA HIS A 281 -2.90 5.89 25.47
C HIS A 281 -3.70 6.72 24.47
N GLU A 282 -3.57 6.38 23.19
CA GLU A 282 -4.28 7.07 22.11
C GLU A 282 -4.97 6.09 21.19
N ILE A 283 -6.08 6.53 20.60
CA ILE A 283 -6.80 5.78 19.58
C ILE A 283 -5.97 5.82 18.30
N LYS A 284 -5.80 4.66 17.67
CA LYS A 284 -5.19 4.55 16.36
C LYS A 284 -6.21 4.95 15.29
N LEU A 285 -5.88 5.93 14.45
CA LEU A 285 -6.81 6.50 13.46
C LEU A 285 -6.67 5.90 12.05
N ASP A 286 -5.84 4.86 11.88
CA ASP A 286 -5.73 4.06 10.65
C ASP A 286 -5.69 4.91 9.35
N GLY A 287 -4.77 5.87 9.26
CA GLY A 287 -4.57 6.77 8.12
C GLY A 287 -3.14 6.75 7.57
N TYR A 288 -2.70 7.87 6.99
CA TYR A 288 -1.30 8.06 6.58
C TYR A 288 -0.55 8.93 7.59
N ARG A 289 0.47 8.36 8.24
CA ARG A 289 1.39 9.13 9.11
C ARG A 289 2.16 10.16 8.28
N MET A 290 2.02 11.43 8.64
CA MET A 290 2.60 12.58 7.94
C MET A 290 3.20 13.56 8.95
N GLN A 291 4.31 14.17 8.57
CA GLN A 291 4.93 15.26 9.30
C GLN A 291 4.66 16.56 8.55
N LEU A 292 3.94 17.45 9.20
CA LEU A 292 3.64 18.79 8.71
C LEU A 292 4.74 19.74 9.20
N ARG A 293 5.38 20.41 8.27
CA ARG A 293 6.35 21.47 8.54
C ARG A 293 5.83 22.78 7.99
N VAL A 294 5.82 23.81 8.81
CA VAL A 294 5.50 25.18 8.39
C VAL A 294 6.72 26.03 8.72
N GLU A 295 7.28 26.71 7.74
CA GLU A 295 8.38 27.66 7.93
C GLU A 295 8.20 28.83 6.96
N ASP A 296 8.30 30.06 7.47
CA ASP A 296 8.17 31.29 6.67
C ASP A 296 6.86 31.34 5.86
N GLY A 297 5.79 30.75 6.40
CA GLY A 297 4.47 30.67 5.77
C GLY A 297 4.34 29.59 4.68
N GLU A 298 5.37 28.76 4.47
CA GLU A 298 5.32 27.62 3.55
C GLU A 298 5.07 26.32 4.31
N ALA A 299 3.96 25.66 4.00
CA ALA A 299 3.60 24.36 4.56
C ALA A 299 4.04 23.21 3.64
N VAL A 300 4.72 22.22 4.22
CA VAL A 300 5.17 21.01 3.54
C VAL A 300 4.73 19.78 4.33
N LEU A 301 4.14 18.81 3.63
CA LEU A 301 3.76 17.52 4.20
C LEU A 301 4.72 16.43 3.75
N ARG A 302 5.44 15.85 4.71
CA ARG A 302 6.36 14.73 4.48
C ARG A 302 5.76 13.43 4.98
N THR A 303 5.90 12.37 4.19
CA THR A 303 5.56 11.00 4.64
C THR A 303 6.48 10.55 5.77
N ARG A 304 6.14 9.43 6.42
CA ARG A 304 7.01 8.72 7.38
C ARG A 304 8.47 8.49 6.90
N LYS A 305 8.73 8.49 5.59
CA LYS A 305 10.08 8.31 5.01
C LYS A 305 10.72 9.63 4.54
N GLY A 306 10.14 10.78 4.90
CA GLY A 306 10.64 12.10 4.49
C GLY A 306 10.25 12.53 3.07
N LEU A 307 9.49 11.74 2.32
CA LEU A 307 9.05 12.11 0.96
C LEU A 307 8.02 13.24 1.02
N ASP A 308 8.23 14.31 0.24
CA ASP A 308 7.30 15.41 0.10
C ASP A 308 6.06 14.98 -0.70
N TRP A 309 4.90 15.07 -0.07
CA TRP A 309 3.59 14.73 -0.61
C TRP A 309 2.63 15.93 -0.55
N SER A 310 3.17 17.15 -0.49
CA SER A 310 2.38 18.39 -0.37
C SER A 310 1.37 18.54 -1.51
N GLU A 311 1.75 18.20 -2.74
CA GLU A 311 0.87 18.23 -3.92
C GLU A 311 -0.33 17.28 -3.82
N LYS A 312 -0.25 16.22 -2.99
CA LYS A 312 -1.35 15.26 -2.79
C LYS A 312 -2.38 15.74 -1.79
N PHE A 313 -2.10 16.79 -1.02
CA PHE A 313 -2.98 17.31 0.03
C PHE A 313 -3.06 18.84 -0.01
N PRO A 314 -3.43 19.44 -1.16
CA PRO A 314 -3.37 20.89 -1.35
C PRO A 314 -4.23 21.65 -0.35
N GLU A 315 -5.38 21.10 0.08
CA GLU A 315 -6.25 21.76 1.05
C GLU A 315 -5.66 21.79 2.46
N ILE A 316 -4.94 20.74 2.86
CA ILE A 316 -4.28 20.69 4.18
C ILE A 316 -3.10 21.65 4.16
N VAL A 317 -2.27 21.63 3.10
CA VAL A 317 -1.14 22.56 2.92
C VAL A 317 -1.62 24.02 2.98
N ALA A 318 -2.67 24.36 2.22
CA ALA A 318 -3.22 25.71 2.21
C ALA A 318 -3.77 26.15 3.58
N ALA A 319 -4.42 25.25 4.32
CA ALA A 319 -4.88 25.53 5.68
C ALA A 319 -3.71 25.70 6.66
N SER A 320 -2.66 24.90 6.53
CA SER A 320 -1.49 24.90 7.41
C SER A 320 -0.54 26.08 7.19
N ALA A 321 -0.51 26.69 6.00
CA ALA A 321 0.34 27.85 5.70
C ALA A 321 0.08 29.07 6.62
N GLN A 322 -1.05 29.09 7.32
CA GLN A 322 -1.41 30.15 8.28
C GLN A 322 -0.89 29.88 9.70
N LEU A 323 -0.36 28.69 9.97
CA LEU A 323 0.25 28.38 11.26
C LEU A 323 1.58 29.14 11.44
N PRO A 324 1.99 29.45 12.67
CA PRO A 324 3.36 29.87 12.93
C PRO A 324 4.35 28.75 12.61
N ASP A 325 5.63 29.11 12.52
CA ASP A 325 6.73 28.18 12.29
C ASP A 325 6.68 26.98 13.25
N CYS A 326 6.43 25.79 12.71
CA CYS A 326 6.25 24.58 13.51
C CYS A 326 6.59 23.29 12.75
N LEU A 327 6.86 22.23 13.52
CA LEU A 327 7.01 20.86 13.03
C LEU A 327 6.07 19.96 13.84
N ILE A 328 5.06 19.42 13.18
CA ILE A 328 3.99 18.63 13.78
C ILE A 328 4.01 17.23 13.21
N ASP A 329 3.92 16.23 14.07
CA ASP A 329 3.75 14.83 13.67
C ASP A 329 2.27 14.43 13.83
N GLY A 330 1.70 13.80 12.81
CA GLY A 330 0.27 13.56 12.71
C GLY A 330 -0.11 12.48 11.71
N GLU A 331 -1.41 12.31 11.48
CA GLU A 331 -1.97 11.35 10.53
C GLU A 331 -3.09 12.00 9.72
N ILE A 332 -3.04 11.82 8.40
CA ILE A 332 -4.12 12.23 7.52
C ILE A 332 -5.13 11.07 7.44
N VAL A 333 -6.38 11.41 7.70
CA VAL A 333 -7.48 10.47 7.90
C VAL A 333 -8.71 10.98 7.14
N ALA A 334 -9.48 10.06 6.56
CA ALA A 334 -10.85 10.33 6.14
C ALA A 334 -11.80 9.84 7.22
N LEU A 335 -12.90 10.55 7.45
CA LEU A 335 -13.95 10.14 8.38
C LEU A 335 -15.20 9.73 7.61
N ASP A 336 -15.93 8.75 8.13
CA ASP A 336 -17.27 8.41 7.66
C ASP A 336 -18.34 9.38 8.22
N ASP A 337 -19.60 9.15 7.86
CA ASP A 337 -20.74 9.96 8.30
C ASP A 337 -20.94 9.95 9.84
N ASN A 338 -20.38 8.96 10.53
CA ASN A 338 -20.42 8.85 12.00
C ASN A 338 -19.17 9.48 12.67
N GLY A 339 -18.24 10.04 11.87
CA GLY A 339 -16.99 10.60 12.35
C GLY A 339 -15.93 9.56 12.71
N ALA A 340 -16.09 8.30 12.31
CA ALA A 340 -15.12 7.24 12.52
C ALA A 340 -14.08 7.21 11.38
N PRO A 341 -12.81 6.84 11.65
CA PRO A 341 -11.80 6.71 10.61
C PRO A 341 -12.17 5.67 9.55
N ASP A 342 -12.13 6.09 8.28
CA ASP A 342 -12.36 5.24 7.12
C ASP A 342 -11.14 5.28 6.18
N PHE A 343 -10.28 4.29 6.33
CA PHE A 343 -9.10 4.14 5.49
C PHE A 343 -9.44 3.94 4.01
N ALA A 344 -10.58 3.31 3.68
CA ALA A 344 -10.97 3.10 2.29
C ALA A 344 -11.34 4.44 1.63
N SER A 345 -12.07 5.30 2.34
CA SER A 345 -12.38 6.66 1.89
C SER A 345 -11.12 7.52 1.73
N LEU A 346 -10.12 7.37 2.61
CA LEU A 346 -8.81 8.03 2.45
C LEU A 346 -8.11 7.62 1.15
N GLN A 347 -8.13 6.33 0.81
CA GLN A 347 -7.55 5.84 -0.44
C GLN A 347 -8.34 6.34 -1.67
N ALA A 348 -9.67 6.38 -1.59
CA ALA A 348 -10.52 6.87 -2.67
C ALA A 348 -10.28 8.36 -2.93
N ALA A 349 -10.27 9.19 -1.87
CA ALA A 349 -9.97 10.61 -1.94
C ALA A 349 -8.66 10.90 -2.68
N LEU A 350 -7.59 10.15 -2.38
CA LEU A 350 -6.32 10.29 -3.09
C LEU A 350 -6.36 9.81 -4.54
N SER A 351 -7.11 8.76 -4.83
CA SER A 351 -7.22 8.22 -6.20
C SER A 351 -8.04 9.16 -7.09
N ASP A 352 -9.09 9.75 -6.55
CA ASP A 352 -10.01 10.63 -7.27
C ASP A 352 -9.50 12.09 -7.30
N GLY A 353 -8.44 12.39 -6.54
CA GLY A 353 -7.91 13.74 -6.37
C GLY A 353 -8.82 14.67 -5.54
N ASP A 354 -9.85 14.11 -4.90
CA ASP A 354 -10.77 14.85 -4.04
C ASP A 354 -10.37 14.71 -2.57
N THR A 355 -9.42 15.54 -2.14
CA THR A 355 -8.90 15.53 -0.77
C THR A 355 -9.61 16.51 0.17
N ARG A 356 -10.70 17.13 -0.30
CA ARG A 356 -11.47 18.14 0.43
C ARG A 356 -12.22 17.61 1.64
N ASN A 357 -12.19 16.32 1.97
CA ASN A 357 -12.78 15.81 3.22
C ASN A 357 -11.74 15.16 4.14
N LEU A 358 -10.45 15.24 3.77
CA LEU A 358 -9.38 14.73 4.59
C LEU A 358 -9.06 15.69 5.74
N ILE A 359 -8.66 15.10 6.87
CA ILE A 359 -8.34 15.78 8.11
C ILE A 359 -6.96 15.30 8.56
N PHE A 360 -6.10 16.23 8.93
CA PHE A 360 -4.84 15.97 9.59
C PHE A 360 -5.06 15.96 11.11
N PHE A 361 -4.91 14.80 11.73
CA PHE A 361 -4.92 14.64 13.18
C PHE A 361 -3.50 14.77 13.71
N ALA A 362 -3.25 15.83 14.47
CA ALA A 362 -1.95 16.13 15.06
C ALA A 362 -1.78 15.37 16.38
N PHE A 363 -0.61 14.75 16.59
CA PHE A 363 -0.34 13.96 17.78
C PHE A 363 0.81 14.50 18.62
N ASP A 364 1.80 15.15 18.00
CA ASP A 364 2.96 15.68 18.69
C ASP A 364 3.49 16.95 18.03
N LEU A 365 3.99 17.88 18.85
CA LEU A 365 4.60 19.13 18.42
C LEU A 365 6.10 19.07 18.70
N LEU A 366 6.89 18.88 17.65
CA LEU A 366 8.33 18.64 17.74
C LEU A 366 9.12 19.95 17.77
N PHE A 367 8.61 21.00 17.11
CA PHE A 367 9.23 22.32 17.05
C PHE A 367 8.14 23.39 16.97
N SER A 368 8.36 24.54 17.62
CA SER A 368 7.45 25.68 17.56
C SER A 368 8.19 27.00 17.80
N GLU A 369 7.96 28.00 16.96
CA GLU A 369 8.43 29.39 17.13
C GLU A 369 9.92 29.56 17.50
N GLY A 370 10.79 28.73 16.92
CA GLY A 370 12.25 28.80 17.15
C GLY A 370 12.76 27.89 18.29
N GLU A 371 11.89 27.11 18.92
CA GLU A 371 12.22 26.18 20.00
C GLU A 371 12.07 24.71 19.55
N ASP A 372 13.12 23.91 19.76
CA ASP A 372 13.09 22.45 19.59
C ASP A 372 12.52 21.79 20.85
N LEU A 373 11.32 21.25 20.75
CA LEU A 373 10.54 20.73 21.86
C LEU A 373 10.83 19.26 22.16
N ARG A 374 11.60 18.55 21.31
CA ARG A 374 11.77 17.08 21.41
C ARG A 374 12.38 16.60 22.72
N LYS A 375 13.11 17.48 23.44
CA LYS A 375 13.68 17.19 24.77
C LYS A 375 12.66 17.34 25.91
N GLN A 376 11.51 17.95 25.66
CA GLN A 376 10.44 18.13 26.64
C GLN A 376 9.58 16.86 26.75
N PRO A 377 8.93 16.62 27.92
CA PRO A 377 7.99 15.52 28.08
C PRO A 377 6.84 15.58 27.06
N LEU A 378 6.39 14.41 26.60
CA LEU A 378 5.29 14.30 25.63
C LEU A 378 4.02 15.04 26.09
N SER A 379 3.70 15.01 27.39
CA SER A 379 2.56 15.72 27.96
C SER A 379 2.63 17.24 27.74
N GLU A 380 3.82 17.83 27.88
CA GLU A 380 4.02 19.26 27.65
C GLU A 380 3.91 19.61 26.17
N ARG A 381 4.51 18.79 25.29
CA ARG A 381 4.42 18.97 23.83
C ARG A 381 2.97 18.92 23.35
N LYS A 382 2.17 17.97 23.85
CA LYS A 382 0.74 17.87 23.55
C LYS A 382 -0.07 19.04 24.08
N GLN A 383 0.24 19.54 25.27
CA GLN A 383 -0.43 20.72 25.80
C GLN A 383 -0.15 21.97 24.94
N ARG A 384 1.09 22.15 24.49
CA ARG A 384 1.47 23.23 23.56
C ARG A 384 0.81 23.06 22.19
N LEU A 385 0.76 21.83 21.65
CA LEU A 385 0.05 21.51 20.41
C LEU A 385 -1.42 21.90 20.50
N LYS A 386 -2.09 21.53 21.60
CA LYS A 386 -3.48 21.87 21.84
C LYS A 386 -3.69 23.39 21.82
N THR A 387 -2.88 24.14 22.57
CA THR A 387 -2.94 25.61 22.57
C THR A 387 -2.70 26.22 21.20
N LEU A 388 -1.75 25.67 20.43
CA LEU A 388 -1.46 26.11 19.06
C LEU A 388 -2.68 25.96 18.14
N LEU A 389 -3.36 24.81 18.20
CA LEU A 389 -4.53 24.50 17.35
C LEU A 389 -5.79 25.24 17.79
N GLU A 390 -6.03 25.39 19.10
CA GLU A 390 -7.18 26.13 19.66
C GLU A 390 -7.12 27.64 19.37
N ALA A 391 -5.92 28.19 19.17
CA ALA A 391 -5.73 29.58 18.78
C ALA A 391 -6.11 29.87 17.31
N GLN A 392 -6.34 28.83 16.49
CA GLN A 392 -6.58 29.00 15.06
C GLN A 392 -8.05 29.24 14.71
N PRO A 393 -8.35 29.98 13.63
CA PRO A 393 -9.69 30.10 13.08
C PRO A 393 -10.33 28.74 12.76
N ARG A 394 -11.68 28.69 12.80
CA ARG A 394 -12.45 27.48 12.49
C ARG A 394 -12.16 26.86 11.12
N SER A 395 -11.75 27.68 10.15
CA SER A 395 -11.35 27.20 8.82
C SER A 395 -10.17 26.23 8.90
N ILE A 396 -9.19 26.50 9.78
CA ILE A 396 -8.02 25.65 10.03
C ILE A 396 -8.40 24.48 10.92
N SER A 397 -9.13 24.72 12.02
CA SER A 397 -9.49 23.66 12.98
C SER A 397 -10.45 22.60 12.42
N SER A 398 -11.11 22.88 11.29
CA SER A 398 -11.90 21.88 10.56
C SER A 398 -11.04 20.84 9.84
N ARG A 399 -9.77 21.18 9.57
CA ARG A 399 -8.80 20.40 8.79
C ARG A 399 -7.66 19.85 9.62
N LEU A 400 -7.26 20.58 10.65
CA LEU A 400 -6.24 20.17 11.60
C LEU A 400 -6.91 19.97 12.96
N ARG A 401 -6.84 18.74 13.48
CA ARG A 401 -7.46 18.35 14.74
C ARG A 401 -6.45 17.87 15.74
#